data_AF-A0AAV9Z362-F1
#
_entry.id   AF-A0AAV9Z362-F1
#
_cell.length_a   1.000
_cell.length_b   1.000
_cell.length_c   1.000
_cell.angle_alpha   90.00
_cell.angle_beta   90.00
_cell.angle_gamma   90.00
#
_symmetry.space_group_name_H-M   'P 1'
#
loop_
_entity.id
_entity.type
_entity.pdbx_description
1 polymer ?
#
loop_
_entity_poly.entity_id
_entity_poly.type
_entity_poly.pdbx_seq_one_letter_code
_entity_poly.pdbx_strand_id
1 'polypeptide(L)'
;MQATQVPSFLPMSAERGAILPAMLLSCGVVCAHRPPYSPPSGWRKLLEYWLPRAANHMLYLDLVGRSDDPTQTALLFSTVAPYSLTWRVLECFLQPAILSHIDTVRGRMPLLRELRVWWKSGASEPSAEDGPFTAFSDAPQLRRVSKFYTILQNLEELSIDLQTSPGMAQPMPVVLDHVHDLLLRDQFGRSIGFLSYIALPGLQTLNIGSEWFYEGDRDLLVAFLNRSPCALKVVFMECLYNYEVVVAALAVMDQVAEVILRFVHWKPSDLAQLFARITSDPSFLPNLRALRLPQCETVVPYAEMTEMLASRRFDRENKSRIDLFELACDSGRIDELHNTVDEKFQALMDDGMEIHIIQTPDGLVLK
;
A
#
# COMPACT_ATOMS: atom_id res chain seq x y z
N MET A 1 41.08 45.56 -0.34
CA MET A 1 39.75 45.17 -0.85
C MET A 1 39.90 44.88 -2.34
N GLN A 2 40.06 43.61 -2.70
CA GLN A 2 40.27 43.15 -4.07
C GLN A 2 38.92 42.71 -4.66
N ALA A 3 38.59 43.22 -5.84
CA ALA A 3 37.45 42.78 -6.64
C ALA A 3 37.93 41.71 -7.63
N THR A 4 37.37 40.51 -7.49
CA THR A 4 37.67 39.35 -8.34
C THR A 4 36.99 39.53 -9.70
N GLN A 5 37.77 39.56 -10.78
CA GLN A 5 37.25 39.56 -12.15
C GLN A 5 36.71 38.18 -12.53
N VAL A 6 35.47 38.13 -13.01
CA VAL A 6 34.84 36.94 -13.60
C VAL A 6 35.17 36.94 -15.10
N PRO A 7 35.70 35.84 -15.68
CA PRO A 7 35.90 35.76 -17.12
C PRO A 7 34.57 35.54 -17.85
N SER A 8 34.37 36.33 -18.90
CA SER A 8 33.33 36.21 -19.91
C SER A 8 33.54 34.97 -20.77
N PHE A 9 32.54 34.09 -20.86
CA PHE A 9 32.52 33.00 -21.84
C PHE A 9 31.89 33.49 -23.16
N LEU A 10 32.68 33.41 -24.24
CA LEU A 10 32.23 33.49 -25.63
C LEU A 10 31.55 32.17 -26.04
N PRO A 11 30.70 32.18 -27.10
CA PRO A 11 29.82 31.07 -27.45
C PRO A 11 30.58 30.01 -28.24
N MET A 12 30.63 28.76 -27.74
CA MET A 12 31.03 27.62 -28.54
C MET A 12 29.81 27.02 -29.26
N SER A 13 29.76 27.25 -30.55
CA SER A 13 28.88 26.59 -31.50
C SER A 13 29.29 25.14 -31.74
N ALA A 14 28.31 24.25 -31.66
CA ALA A 14 28.08 23.11 -32.55
C ALA A 14 29.23 22.11 -32.81
N GLU A 15 29.46 21.18 -31.87
CA GLU A 15 29.65 19.76 -32.22
C GLU A 15 28.87 18.89 -31.21
N ARG A 16 27.79 18.27 -31.68
CA ARG A 16 26.85 17.46 -30.88
C ARG A 16 27.43 16.06 -30.63
N GLY A 17 28.18 15.90 -29.54
CA GLY A 17 28.36 14.62 -28.87
C GLY A 17 27.21 14.39 -27.89
N ALA A 18 26.43 13.33 -28.06
CA ALA A 18 25.30 12.99 -27.20
C ALA A 18 25.76 12.63 -25.78
N ILE A 19 25.84 13.62 -24.90
CA ILE A 19 25.84 13.41 -23.45
C ILE A 19 24.38 13.34 -23.02
N LEU A 20 23.88 12.14 -22.75
CA LEU A 20 22.67 11.98 -21.95
C LEU A 20 23.03 11.69 -20.49
N PRO A 21 22.31 12.27 -19.53
CA PRO A 21 22.59 12.06 -18.13
C PRO A 21 22.06 10.68 -17.73
N ALA A 22 22.97 9.71 -17.61
CA ALA A 22 22.78 8.64 -16.65
C ALA A 22 22.92 9.26 -15.25
N MET A 23 21.83 9.82 -14.72
CA MET A 23 21.81 10.38 -13.36
C MET A 23 21.18 9.37 -12.40
N LEU A 24 22.00 9.00 -11.41
CA LEU A 24 21.71 8.64 -10.01
C LEU A 24 22.48 7.39 -9.53
N LEU A 25 23.80 7.55 -9.39
CA LEU A 25 24.63 6.58 -8.67
C LEU A 25 24.64 6.79 -7.14
N SER A 26 23.99 7.83 -6.62
CA SER A 26 24.02 8.15 -5.17
C SER A 26 22.89 7.52 -4.35
N CYS A 27 21.83 6.99 -4.96
CA CYS A 27 20.61 6.58 -4.24
C CYS A 27 20.25 5.09 -4.37
N GLY A 28 21.09 4.27 -5.01
CA GLY A 28 20.84 2.83 -5.16
C GLY A 28 19.69 2.44 -6.10
N VAL A 29 19.22 3.38 -6.94
CA VAL A 29 18.19 3.18 -7.96
C VAL A 29 18.84 3.34 -9.34
N VAL A 30 18.66 2.35 -10.21
CA VAL A 30 19.09 2.46 -11.61
C VAL A 30 17.89 2.91 -12.44
N CYS A 31 17.87 4.19 -12.81
CA CYS A 31 16.88 4.74 -13.72
C CYS A 31 17.34 4.57 -15.17
N ALA A 32 16.68 3.68 -15.92
CA ALA A 32 16.89 3.56 -17.35
C ALA A 32 15.88 4.44 -18.10
N HIS A 33 16.28 5.67 -18.45
CA HIS A 33 15.48 6.56 -19.30
C HIS A 33 15.91 6.46 -20.77
N ARG A 34 14.93 6.45 -21.68
CA ARG A 34 15.20 6.55 -23.12
C ARG A 34 15.56 8.00 -23.50
N PRO A 35 16.66 8.22 -24.25
CA PRO A 35 16.89 9.48 -24.92
C PRO A 35 15.82 9.78 -25.98
N PRO A 36 15.34 11.03 -26.10
CA PRO A 36 14.28 11.36 -27.06
C PRO A 36 14.63 11.10 -28.55
N TYR A 37 15.91 10.91 -28.91
CA TYR A 37 16.33 10.76 -30.32
C TYR A 37 17.56 9.85 -30.55
N SER A 38 17.77 8.82 -29.72
CA SER A 38 18.91 7.90 -29.95
C SER A 38 18.52 6.69 -30.81
N PRO A 39 19.36 6.27 -31.77
CA PRO A 39 19.15 5.03 -32.49
C PRO A 39 19.11 3.84 -31.51
N PRO A 40 18.36 2.77 -31.81
CA PRO A 40 18.17 1.61 -30.91
C PRO A 40 19.46 0.99 -30.36
N SER A 41 20.57 1.14 -31.11
CA SER A 41 21.88 0.59 -30.74
C SER A 41 22.58 1.33 -29.59
N GLY A 42 22.24 2.59 -29.32
CA GLY A 42 22.94 3.43 -28.33
C GLY A 42 22.57 3.08 -26.88
N TRP A 43 21.27 3.04 -26.56
CA TRP A 43 20.80 2.73 -25.21
C TRP A 43 21.02 1.27 -24.84
N ARG A 44 20.94 0.34 -25.80
CA ARG A 44 21.16 -1.08 -25.57
C ARG A 44 22.58 -1.37 -25.07
N LYS A 45 23.59 -0.81 -25.74
CA LYS A 45 25.00 -0.94 -25.30
C LYS A 45 25.23 -0.36 -23.91
N LEU A 46 24.54 0.74 -23.59
CA LEU A 46 24.61 1.32 -22.25
C LEU A 46 24.00 0.36 -21.21
N LEU A 47 22.82 -0.19 -21.45
CA LEU A 47 22.23 -1.16 -20.52
C LEU A 47 23.08 -2.42 -20.37
N GLU A 48 23.60 -2.98 -21.47
CA GLU A 48 24.51 -4.14 -21.42
C GLU A 48 25.78 -3.84 -20.62
N TYR A 49 26.27 -2.59 -20.64
CA TYR A 49 27.38 -2.14 -19.81
C TYR A 49 26.99 -1.95 -18.34
N TRP A 50 25.81 -1.38 -18.06
CA TRP A 50 25.40 -0.97 -16.72
C TRP A 50 24.75 -2.07 -15.89
N LEU A 51 23.87 -2.88 -16.47
CA LEU A 51 23.09 -3.91 -15.77
C LEU A 51 23.94 -4.95 -15.01
N PRO A 52 25.09 -5.43 -15.53
CA PRO A 52 25.97 -6.31 -14.76
C PRO A 52 26.48 -5.68 -13.46
N ARG A 53 26.55 -4.35 -13.39
CA ARG A 53 27.10 -3.60 -12.26
C ARG A 53 26.03 -3.14 -11.27
N ALA A 54 24.75 -3.28 -11.61
CA ALA A 54 23.61 -2.87 -10.81
C ALA A 54 23.24 -3.88 -9.69
N ALA A 55 24.22 -4.62 -9.16
CA ALA A 55 23.97 -5.71 -8.23
C ALA A 55 23.27 -5.22 -6.94
N ASN A 56 22.18 -5.90 -6.56
CA ASN A 56 21.29 -5.60 -5.43
C ASN A 56 20.58 -4.23 -5.48
N HIS A 57 20.60 -3.54 -6.62
CA HIS A 57 19.89 -2.28 -6.79
C HIS A 57 18.46 -2.49 -7.30
N MET A 58 17.60 -1.51 -7.00
CA MET A 58 16.28 -1.42 -7.61
C MET A 58 16.43 -0.98 -9.07
N LEU A 59 15.83 -1.73 -9.99
CA LEU A 59 15.78 -1.35 -11.39
C LEU A 59 14.48 -0.61 -11.65
N TYR A 60 14.59 0.68 -12.01
CA TYR A 60 13.47 1.54 -12.38
C TYR A 60 13.46 1.76 -13.89
N LEU A 61 12.45 1.21 -14.55
CA LEU A 61 12.21 1.33 -15.98
C LEU A 61 11.05 2.31 -16.22
N ASP A 62 11.39 3.58 -16.43
CA ASP A 62 10.43 4.58 -16.87
C ASP A 62 10.23 4.51 -18.38
N LEU A 63 9.12 3.91 -18.78
CA LEU A 63 8.68 3.81 -20.17
C LEU A 63 7.54 4.79 -20.47
N VAL A 64 7.13 5.59 -19.48
CA VAL A 64 6.07 6.57 -19.66
C VAL A 64 6.65 7.84 -20.26
N GLY A 65 6.43 7.94 -21.57
CA GLY A 65 6.37 9.24 -22.21
C GLY A 65 6.79 9.30 -23.66
N ARG A 66 7.46 8.28 -24.23
CA ARG A 66 8.18 8.50 -25.51
C ARG A 66 8.22 7.33 -26.51
N SER A 67 7.53 6.22 -26.26
CA SER A 67 7.45 5.11 -27.22
C SER A 67 6.15 4.35 -27.05
N ASP A 68 5.12 4.70 -27.83
CA ASP A 68 3.92 3.88 -27.98
C ASP A 68 4.17 2.62 -28.84
N ASP A 69 5.44 2.19 -28.97
CA ASP A 69 5.87 1.05 -29.78
C ASP A 69 6.14 -0.16 -28.85
N PRO A 70 5.23 -1.15 -28.79
CA PRO A 70 5.38 -2.34 -27.98
C PRO A 70 6.64 -3.15 -28.28
N THR A 71 7.13 -3.11 -29.53
CA THR A 71 8.32 -3.84 -29.98
C THR A 71 9.57 -3.36 -29.24
N GLN A 72 9.69 -2.05 -29.02
CA GLN A 72 10.84 -1.47 -28.33
C GLN A 72 10.83 -1.77 -26.84
N THR A 73 9.64 -1.77 -26.23
CA THR A 73 9.52 -2.19 -24.83
C THR A 73 9.87 -3.66 -24.67
N ALA A 74 9.38 -4.54 -25.56
CA ALA A 74 9.75 -5.95 -25.55
C ALA A 74 11.26 -6.16 -25.72
N LEU A 75 11.91 -5.37 -26.58
CA LEU A 75 13.36 -5.39 -26.75
C LEU A 75 14.10 -4.94 -25.48
N LEU A 76 13.59 -3.91 -24.78
CA LEU A 76 14.13 -3.49 -23.50
C LEU A 76 14.03 -4.61 -22.46
N PHE A 77 12.85 -5.20 -22.28
CA PHE A 77 12.65 -6.32 -21.38
C PHE A 77 13.58 -7.50 -21.74
N SER A 78 13.70 -7.83 -23.03
CA SER A 78 14.62 -8.87 -23.52
C SER A 78 16.10 -8.55 -23.25
N THR A 79 16.46 -7.27 -23.23
CA THR A 79 17.83 -6.81 -22.90
C THR A 79 18.08 -6.87 -21.40
N VAL A 80 17.06 -6.58 -20.59
CA VAL A 80 17.13 -6.50 -19.12
C VAL A 80 17.07 -7.88 -18.46
N ALA A 81 16.22 -8.78 -18.97
CA ALA A 81 15.94 -10.07 -18.37
C ALA A 81 17.18 -10.97 -18.13
N PRO A 82 18.17 -11.08 -19.03
CA PRO A 82 19.40 -11.85 -18.77
C PRO A 82 20.18 -11.39 -17.53
N TYR A 83 20.02 -10.12 -17.14
CA TYR A 83 20.68 -9.54 -15.98
C TYR A 83 19.82 -9.58 -14.72
N SER A 84 18.65 -10.21 -14.76
CA SER A 84 17.75 -10.37 -13.60
C SER A 84 18.37 -11.10 -12.40
N LEU A 85 19.50 -11.78 -12.60
CA LEU A 85 20.30 -12.34 -11.51
C LEU A 85 20.94 -11.27 -10.61
N THR A 86 20.97 -10.00 -11.02
CA THR A 86 21.64 -8.94 -10.27
C THR A 86 20.69 -8.01 -9.53
N TRP A 87 19.39 -8.01 -9.83
CA TRP A 87 18.41 -7.13 -9.19
C TRP A 87 17.19 -7.90 -8.68
N ARG A 88 16.55 -7.37 -7.64
CA ARG A 88 15.45 -8.04 -6.92
C ARG A 88 14.12 -7.30 -7.02
N VAL A 89 14.16 -6.02 -7.36
CA VAL A 89 12.99 -5.14 -7.47
C VAL A 89 12.97 -4.56 -8.87
N LEU A 90 11.85 -4.75 -9.57
CA LEU A 90 11.57 -4.13 -10.86
C LEU A 90 10.39 -3.20 -10.70
N GLU A 91 10.61 -1.92 -10.96
CA GLU A 91 9.55 -0.94 -11.08
C GLU A 91 9.45 -0.49 -12.52
N CYS A 92 8.27 -0.63 -13.12
CA CYS A 92 8.06 -0.30 -14.52
C CYS A 92 6.72 0.37 -14.73
N PHE A 93 6.71 1.35 -15.64
CA PHE A 93 5.46 1.90 -16.16
C PHE A 93 5.12 1.23 -17.48
N LEU A 94 3.95 0.60 -17.59
CA LEU A 94 3.55 -0.17 -18.77
C LEU A 94 2.30 0.42 -19.43
N GLN A 95 2.19 0.20 -20.73
CA GLN A 95 0.92 0.29 -21.46
C GLN A 95 0.33 -1.12 -21.60
N PRO A 96 -1.00 -1.28 -21.49
CA PRO A 96 -1.67 -2.56 -21.64
C PRO A 96 -1.26 -3.36 -22.89
N ALA A 97 -1.13 -2.68 -24.04
CA ALA A 97 -0.76 -3.30 -25.32
C ALA A 97 0.64 -3.95 -25.33
N ILE A 98 1.50 -3.62 -24.37
CA ILE A 98 2.87 -4.14 -24.27
C ILE A 98 2.90 -5.55 -23.68
N LEU A 99 1.86 -5.95 -22.95
CA LEU A 99 1.85 -7.15 -22.12
C LEU A 99 2.02 -8.44 -22.93
N SER A 100 1.34 -8.53 -24.08
CA SER A 100 1.52 -9.64 -25.03
C SER A 100 2.93 -9.74 -25.62
N HIS A 101 3.73 -8.66 -25.57
CA HIS A 101 5.07 -8.63 -26.14
C HIS A 101 6.16 -8.96 -25.10
N ILE A 102 5.88 -8.80 -23.81
CA ILE A 102 6.81 -9.11 -22.73
C ILE A 102 6.77 -10.59 -22.31
N ASP A 103 5.84 -11.40 -22.82
CA ASP A 103 5.86 -12.86 -22.60
C ASP A 103 7.18 -13.52 -23.04
N THR A 104 7.93 -12.86 -23.92
CA THR A 104 9.29 -13.26 -24.31
C THR A 104 10.30 -13.31 -23.16
N VAL A 105 10.01 -12.66 -22.01
CA VAL A 105 10.85 -12.71 -20.80
C VAL A 105 10.36 -13.70 -19.74
N ARG A 106 9.31 -14.47 -20.05
CA ARG A 106 8.79 -15.52 -19.17
C ARG A 106 9.89 -16.48 -18.72
N GLY A 107 9.98 -16.71 -17.41
CA GLY A 107 10.99 -17.58 -16.79
C GLY A 107 12.43 -17.05 -16.84
N ARG A 108 12.66 -15.84 -17.37
CA ARG A 108 13.99 -15.23 -17.48
C ARG A 108 14.34 -14.29 -16.34
N MET A 109 13.51 -14.26 -15.28
CA MET A 109 13.69 -13.40 -14.11
C MET A 109 13.70 -14.18 -12.79
N PRO A 110 14.62 -15.15 -12.59
CA PRO A 110 14.54 -16.12 -11.49
C PRO A 110 14.77 -15.54 -10.08
N LEU A 111 15.40 -14.36 -9.96
CA LEU A 111 15.63 -13.70 -8.66
C LEU A 111 14.73 -12.48 -8.41
N LEU A 112 13.78 -12.20 -9.31
CA LEU A 112 12.83 -11.11 -9.11
C LEU A 112 11.97 -11.41 -7.89
N ARG A 113 11.99 -10.51 -6.90
CA ARG A 113 11.22 -10.64 -5.65
C ARG A 113 10.06 -9.68 -5.56
N GLU A 114 10.19 -8.52 -6.20
CA GLU A 114 9.19 -7.46 -6.16
C GLU A 114 8.99 -6.86 -7.54
N LEU A 115 7.74 -6.79 -7.98
CA LEU A 115 7.33 -6.20 -9.24
C LEU A 115 6.33 -5.07 -8.97
N ARG A 116 6.72 -3.85 -9.31
CA ARG A 116 5.86 -2.67 -9.24
C ARG A 116 5.48 -2.24 -10.63
N VAL A 117 4.22 -2.43 -11.01
CA VAL A 117 3.71 -1.97 -12.30
C VAL A 117 2.87 -0.73 -12.09
N TRP A 118 3.10 0.28 -12.92
CA TRP A 118 2.31 1.50 -12.98
C TRP A 118 1.69 1.66 -14.36
N TRP A 119 0.44 2.11 -14.41
CA TRP A 119 -0.25 2.40 -15.67
C TRP A 119 -0.21 3.90 -15.97
N LYS A 120 -0.14 4.25 -17.25
CA LYS A 120 -0.35 5.63 -17.69
C LYS A 120 -1.82 6.01 -17.43
N SER A 121 -2.04 7.13 -16.73
CA SER A 121 -3.40 7.65 -16.50
C SER A 121 -4.18 7.77 -17.82
N GLY A 122 -5.40 7.23 -17.84
CA GLY A 122 -6.28 7.22 -19.02
C GLY A 122 -6.08 6.05 -19.99
N ALA A 123 -5.11 5.14 -19.76
CA ALA A 123 -5.07 3.88 -20.48
C ALA A 123 -6.17 2.94 -19.95
N SER A 124 -6.87 2.25 -20.86
CA SER A 124 -7.81 1.18 -20.48
C SER A 124 -7.03 0.06 -19.81
N GLU A 125 -7.39 -0.36 -18.59
CA GLU A 125 -6.73 -1.51 -17.98
C GLU A 125 -6.84 -2.74 -18.89
N PRO A 126 -5.81 -3.61 -18.95
CA PRO A 126 -5.90 -4.84 -19.71
C PRO A 126 -7.07 -5.66 -19.18
N SER A 127 -7.86 -6.27 -20.06
CA SER A 127 -8.93 -7.16 -19.59
C SER A 127 -8.31 -8.38 -18.89
N ALA A 128 -9.04 -9.00 -17.96
CA ALA A 128 -8.58 -10.23 -17.32
C ALA A 128 -8.34 -11.36 -18.36
N GLU A 129 -9.04 -11.30 -19.50
CA GLU A 129 -8.88 -12.24 -20.63
C GLU A 129 -7.58 -12.02 -21.40
N ASP A 130 -6.98 -10.83 -21.35
CA ASP A 130 -5.72 -10.52 -22.05
C ASP A 130 -4.49 -11.21 -21.42
N GLY A 131 -4.69 -12.08 -20.41
CA GLY A 131 -3.65 -12.84 -19.73
C GLY A 131 -2.42 -12.03 -19.34
N PRO A 132 -2.57 -10.80 -18.81
CA PRO A 132 -1.60 -9.72 -19.00
C PRO A 132 -0.21 -9.92 -18.39
N PHE A 133 0.05 -11.00 -17.67
CA PHE A 133 1.31 -11.17 -16.94
C PHE A 133 1.86 -12.60 -16.89
N THR A 134 1.59 -13.42 -17.90
CA THR A 134 2.30 -14.72 -17.99
C THR A 134 3.82 -14.54 -18.06
N ALA A 135 4.29 -13.40 -18.56
CA ALA A 135 5.68 -12.96 -18.50
C ALA A 135 6.34 -13.08 -17.10
N PHE A 136 5.58 -12.94 -16.00
CA PHE A 136 6.10 -13.01 -14.64
C PHE A 136 5.59 -14.22 -13.84
N SER A 137 4.73 -15.07 -14.42
CA SER A 137 4.18 -16.24 -13.74
C SER A 137 5.24 -17.24 -13.29
N ASP A 138 6.35 -17.28 -14.02
CA ASP A 138 7.43 -18.24 -13.81
C ASP A 138 8.62 -17.60 -13.06
N ALA A 139 8.40 -16.50 -12.32
CA ALA A 139 9.40 -15.93 -11.41
C ALA A 139 9.29 -16.60 -10.03
N PRO A 140 10.10 -17.63 -9.71
CA PRO A 140 9.91 -18.46 -8.51
C PRO A 140 10.13 -17.71 -7.19
N GLN A 141 10.85 -16.57 -7.21
CA GLN A 141 11.10 -15.75 -6.03
C GLN A 141 10.17 -14.56 -5.90
N LEU A 142 9.22 -14.37 -6.82
CA LEU A 142 8.34 -13.20 -6.82
C LEU A 142 7.36 -13.30 -5.64
N ARG A 143 7.55 -12.43 -4.65
CA ARG A 143 6.78 -12.38 -3.41
C ARG A 143 5.85 -11.19 -3.32
N ARG A 144 6.24 -10.07 -3.93
CA ARG A 144 5.55 -8.78 -3.80
C ARG A 144 5.15 -8.24 -5.15
N VAL A 145 3.89 -7.84 -5.27
CA VAL A 145 3.38 -7.29 -6.51
C VAL A 145 2.42 -6.14 -6.25
N SER A 146 2.61 -5.01 -6.96
CA SER A 146 1.67 -3.89 -6.95
C SER A 146 0.86 -3.80 -8.25
N LYS A 147 -0.47 -3.64 -8.13
CA LYS A 147 -1.47 -3.49 -9.21
C LYS A 147 -1.75 -4.74 -10.06
N PHE A 148 -2.13 -5.86 -9.43
CA PHE A 148 -2.38 -7.11 -10.15
C PHE A 148 -3.67 -7.83 -9.77
N TYR A 149 -4.31 -8.43 -10.80
CA TYR A 149 -5.50 -9.27 -10.69
C TYR A 149 -5.26 -10.73 -11.12
N THR A 150 -4.08 -11.07 -11.66
CA THR A 150 -3.78 -12.42 -12.18
C THR A 150 -2.87 -13.23 -11.24
N ILE A 151 -3.14 -14.54 -11.20
CA ILE A 151 -2.66 -15.51 -10.22
C ILE A 151 -1.14 -15.68 -10.28
N LEU A 152 -0.47 -15.33 -9.20
CA LEU A 152 0.90 -15.73 -8.91
C LEU A 152 0.86 -16.61 -7.66
N GLN A 153 1.19 -17.89 -7.80
CA GLN A 153 1.07 -18.91 -6.74
C GLN A 153 2.04 -18.71 -5.57
N ASN A 154 2.89 -17.69 -5.60
CA ASN A 154 4.02 -17.50 -4.69
C ASN A 154 4.01 -16.14 -3.97
N LEU A 155 2.93 -15.35 -4.10
CA LEU A 155 2.82 -14.03 -3.49
C LEU A 155 2.63 -14.12 -1.99
N GLU A 156 3.44 -13.36 -1.26
CA GLU A 156 3.33 -13.14 0.19
C GLU A 156 2.63 -11.80 0.47
N GLU A 157 2.82 -10.80 -0.40
CA GLU A 157 2.25 -9.46 -0.26
C GLU A 157 1.62 -9.01 -1.58
N LEU A 158 0.38 -8.54 -1.50
CA LEU A 158 -0.39 -8.05 -2.63
C LEU A 158 -0.80 -6.60 -2.37
N SER A 159 -0.35 -5.68 -3.22
CA SER A 159 -0.81 -4.30 -3.21
C SER A 159 -1.70 -4.06 -4.43
N ILE A 160 -2.92 -3.58 -4.22
CA ILE A 160 -3.86 -3.24 -5.28
C ILE A 160 -4.17 -1.75 -5.13
N ASP A 161 -3.75 -0.98 -6.14
CA ASP A 161 -4.16 0.40 -6.31
C ASP A 161 -5.21 0.45 -7.42
N LEU A 162 -6.44 0.81 -7.03
CA LEU A 162 -7.62 0.74 -7.87
C LEU A 162 -7.62 1.91 -8.86
N GLN A 163 -7.14 1.63 -10.07
CA GLN A 163 -7.29 2.53 -11.22
C GLN A 163 -8.32 1.93 -12.21
N THR A 164 -8.69 2.67 -13.25
CA THR A 164 -9.88 2.45 -14.09
C THR A 164 -10.11 1.03 -14.63
N SER A 165 -11.30 0.43 -14.37
CA SER A 165 -12.27 -0.01 -15.42
C SER A 165 -13.62 -0.52 -14.88
N PRO A 166 -14.76 0.09 -15.26
CA PRO A 166 -16.10 -0.47 -15.05
C PRO A 166 -16.44 -1.40 -16.23
N GLY A 167 -16.32 -2.72 -16.07
CA GLY A 167 -16.79 -3.64 -17.11
C GLY A 167 -16.17 -5.03 -17.20
N MET A 168 -15.56 -5.56 -16.13
CA MET A 168 -15.06 -6.95 -16.20
C MET A 168 -16.22 -7.96 -16.16
N ALA A 169 -16.23 -8.87 -17.14
CA ALA A 169 -16.99 -10.11 -17.08
C ALA A 169 -16.67 -10.85 -15.77
N GLN A 170 -17.66 -11.48 -15.14
CA GLN A 170 -17.50 -12.14 -13.83
C GLN A 170 -16.33 -13.13 -13.87
N PRO A 171 -15.19 -12.83 -13.21
CA PRO A 171 -14.06 -13.73 -13.24
C PRO A 171 -14.33 -14.94 -12.34
N MET A 172 -13.69 -16.06 -12.66
CA MET A 172 -13.72 -17.24 -11.78
C MET A 172 -13.16 -16.89 -10.40
N PRO A 173 -13.66 -17.51 -9.32
CA PRO A 173 -13.10 -17.33 -7.98
C PRO A 173 -11.60 -17.65 -7.96
N VAL A 174 -10.82 -16.75 -7.38
CA VAL A 174 -9.36 -16.87 -7.22
C VAL A 174 -9.04 -17.08 -5.74
N VAL A 175 -8.34 -18.16 -5.43
CA VAL A 175 -7.81 -18.42 -4.08
C VAL A 175 -6.30 -18.20 -4.09
N LEU A 176 -5.80 -17.33 -3.19
CA LEU A 176 -4.36 -17.08 -3.03
C LEU A 176 -3.94 -17.44 -1.59
N ASP A 177 -3.52 -18.69 -1.39
CA ASP A 177 -3.23 -19.24 -0.05
C ASP A 177 -1.98 -18.65 0.63
N HIS A 178 -1.08 -18.08 -0.15
CA HIS A 178 0.23 -17.60 0.33
C HIS A 178 0.26 -16.12 0.67
N VAL A 179 -0.79 -15.36 0.31
CA VAL A 179 -0.83 -13.91 0.57
C VAL A 179 -1.13 -13.68 2.04
N HIS A 180 -0.16 -13.08 2.74
CA HIS A 180 -0.24 -12.74 4.16
C HIS A 180 -0.52 -11.25 4.37
N ASP A 181 -0.13 -10.39 3.44
CA ASP A 181 -0.34 -8.95 3.54
C ASP A 181 -1.12 -8.43 2.32
N LEU A 182 -2.25 -7.77 2.55
CA LEU A 182 -3.06 -7.13 1.52
C LEU A 182 -3.10 -5.62 1.77
N LEU A 183 -2.62 -4.83 0.80
CA LEU A 183 -2.73 -3.39 0.78
C LEU A 183 -3.72 -2.96 -0.30
N LEU A 184 -4.89 -2.47 0.11
CA LEU A 184 -5.92 -1.89 -0.74
C LEU A 184 -5.89 -0.38 -0.59
N ARG A 185 -5.48 0.33 -1.64
CA ARG A 185 -5.54 1.79 -1.65
C ARG A 185 -6.34 2.26 -2.85
N ASP A 186 -7.33 3.09 -2.58
CA ASP A 186 -8.12 3.72 -3.61
C ASP A 186 -8.00 5.24 -3.50
N GLN A 187 -7.50 5.85 -4.57
CA GLN A 187 -7.30 7.29 -4.68
C GLN A 187 -8.45 7.99 -5.42
N PHE A 188 -9.42 7.24 -5.95
CA PHE A 188 -10.40 7.79 -6.91
C PHE A 188 -11.85 7.42 -6.63
N GLY A 189 -12.14 6.83 -5.47
CA GLY A 189 -13.49 6.43 -5.12
C GLY A 189 -14.04 5.40 -6.09
N ARG A 190 -13.41 4.24 -6.13
CA ARG A 190 -13.80 3.11 -6.96
C ARG A 190 -14.24 1.97 -6.06
N SER A 191 -15.25 1.26 -6.53
CA SER A 191 -15.75 0.09 -5.82
C SER A 191 -14.67 -1.00 -5.71
N ILE A 192 -14.62 -1.62 -4.54
CA ILE A 192 -13.81 -2.82 -4.25
C ILE A 192 -14.47 -4.10 -4.79
N GLY A 193 -15.23 -3.99 -5.88
CA GLY A 193 -15.98 -5.09 -6.51
C GLY A 193 -15.12 -6.31 -6.83
N PHE A 194 -13.81 -6.11 -7.03
CA PHE A 194 -12.88 -7.21 -7.26
C PHE A 194 -12.77 -8.19 -6.08
N LEU A 195 -13.01 -7.72 -4.86
CA LEU A 195 -13.00 -8.57 -3.68
C LEU A 195 -14.08 -9.65 -3.72
N SER A 196 -15.14 -9.48 -4.52
CA SER A 196 -16.22 -10.47 -4.70
C SER A 196 -15.74 -11.84 -5.17
N TYR A 197 -14.60 -11.90 -5.86
CA TYR A 197 -14.06 -13.11 -6.46
C TYR A 197 -12.70 -13.55 -5.92
N ILE A 198 -12.16 -12.88 -4.88
CA ILE A 198 -10.89 -13.27 -4.27
C ILE A 198 -11.13 -13.88 -2.88
N ALA A 199 -10.40 -14.96 -2.58
CA ALA A 199 -10.28 -15.53 -1.23
C ALA A 199 -8.80 -15.62 -0.83
N LEU A 200 -8.48 -15.11 0.36
CA LEU A 200 -7.11 -15.04 0.91
C LEU A 200 -7.07 -15.73 2.29
N PRO A 201 -7.15 -17.07 2.37
CA PRO A 201 -7.22 -17.77 3.66
C PRO A 201 -5.94 -17.58 4.49
N GLY A 202 -4.80 -17.30 3.85
CA GLY A 202 -3.53 -17.02 4.53
C GLY A 202 -3.36 -15.59 5.04
N LEU A 203 -4.34 -14.70 4.85
CA LEU A 203 -4.19 -13.26 5.13
C LEU A 203 -3.98 -13.01 6.64
N GLN A 204 -2.96 -12.23 6.98
CA GLN A 204 -2.59 -11.85 8.36
C GLN A 204 -2.68 -10.35 8.59
N THR A 205 -2.38 -9.54 7.57
CA THR A 205 -2.44 -8.08 7.62
C THR A 205 -3.35 -7.56 6.52
N LEU A 206 -4.34 -6.75 6.89
CA LEU A 206 -5.17 -6.01 5.93
C LEU A 206 -4.94 -4.52 6.14
N ASN A 207 -4.39 -3.85 5.13
CA ASN A 207 -4.33 -2.40 5.06
C ASN A 207 -5.33 -1.93 4.00
N ILE A 208 -6.35 -1.19 4.41
CA ILE A 208 -7.40 -0.71 3.55
C ILE A 208 -7.54 0.81 3.69
N GLY A 209 -7.41 1.52 2.59
CA GLY A 209 -7.57 2.97 2.55
C GLY A 209 -8.36 3.39 1.32
N SER A 210 -9.43 4.15 1.52
CA SER A 210 -10.12 4.84 0.42
C SER A 210 -10.76 6.09 0.95
N GLU A 211 -10.53 7.20 0.23
CA GLU A 211 -11.26 8.45 0.47
C GLU A 211 -12.77 8.31 0.20
N TRP A 212 -13.24 7.27 -0.49
CA TRP A 212 -14.64 7.15 -0.88
C TRP A 212 -15.13 5.71 -0.89
N PHE A 213 -15.28 5.09 0.29
CA PHE A 213 -16.07 3.86 0.39
C PHE A 213 -17.54 4.17 0.10
N TYR A 214 -18.10 3.52 -0.93
CA TYR A 214 -19.53 3.57 -1.17
C TYR A 214 -20.26 2.63 -0.22
N GLU A 215 -21.55 2.89 0.02
CA GLU A 215 -22.39 2.02 0.87
C GLU A 215 -22.37 0.55 0.39
N GLY A 216 -22.34 0.33 -0.92
CA GLY A 216 -22.24 -1.02 -1.51
C GLY A 216 -20.90 -1.73 -1.28
N ASP A 217 -19.84 -0.99 -0.98
CA ASP A 217 -18.52 -1.59 -0.69
C ASP A 217 -18.48 -2.23 0.71
N ARG A 218 -19.38 -1.81 1.61
CA ARG A 218 -19.53 -2.43 2.94
C ARG A 218 -19.78 -3.93 2.83
N ASP A 219 -20.80 -4.30 2.06
CA ASP A 219 -21.23 -5.69 1.95
C ASP A 219 -20.20 -6.52 1.16
N LEU A 220 -19.48 -5.90 0.22
CA LEU A 220 -18.38 -6.53 -0.50
C LEU A 220 -17.19 -6.85 0.41
N LEU A 221 -16.79 -5.90 1.26
CA LEU A 221 -15.71 -6.08 2.23
C LEU A 221 -16.07 -7.16 3.27
N VAL A 222 -17.27 -7.08 3.84
CA VAL A 222 -17.77 -8.08 4.79
C VAL A 222 -17.84 -9.46 4.16
N ALA A 223 -18.35 -9.57 2.93
CA ALA A 223 -18.39 -10.85 2.22
C ALA A 223 -16.98 -11.38 1.93
N PHE A 224 -16.02 -10.52 1.62
CA PHE A 224 -14.62 -10.91 1.42
C PHE A 224 -13.97 -11.46 2.69
N LEU A 225 -14.18 -10.80 3.82
CA LEU A 225 -13.69 -11.22 5.14
C LEU A 225 -14.35 -12.52 5.59
N ASN A 226 -15.64 -12.71 5.31
CA ASN A 226 -16.32 -13.98 5.62
C ASN A 226 -15.87 -15.14 4.71
N ARG A 227 -15.54 -14.87 3.44
CA ARG A 227 -15.05 -15.89 2.50
C ARG A 227 -13.63 -16.33 2.78
N SER A 228 -12.84 -15.44 3.37
CA SER A 228 -11.46 -15.70 3.74
C SER A 228 -11.45 -15.89 5.26
N PRO A 229 -11.58 -17.11 5.81
CA PRO A 229 -11.38 -17.37 7.24
C PRO A 229 -9.90 -17.17 7.55
N CYS A 230 -9.50 -15.90 7.51
CA CYS A 230 -8.14 -15.44 7.52
C CYS A 230 -7.64 -15.43 8.96
N ALA A 231 -6.37 -15.80 9.14
CA ALA A 231 -5.65 -15.60 10.39
C ALA A 231 -5.27 -14.12 10.57
N LEU A 232 -6.25 -13.22 10.35
CA LEU A 232 -6.07 -11.79 10.30
C LEU A 232 -5.73 -11.31 11.71
N LYS A 233 -4.52 -10.80 11.89
CA LYS A 233 -3.99 -10.33 13.17
C LYS A 233 -4.00 -8.82 13.24
N VAL A 234 -3.71 -8.15 12.13
CA VAL A 234 -3.52 -6.71 12.06
C VAL A 234 -4.43 -6.12 10.99
N VAL A 235 -5.20 -5.11 11.37
CA VAL A 235 -6.03 -4.36 10.44
C VAL A 235 -5.73 -2.89 10.55
N PHE A 236 -5.34 -2.32 9.43
CA PHE A 236 -5.08 -0.92 9.26
C PHE A 236 -6.13 -0.35 8.32
N MET A 237 -6.91 0.61 8.79
CA MET A 237 -7.92 1.30 8.01
C MET A 237 -7.60 2.79 7.94
N GLU A 238 -7.49 3.35 6.74
CA GLU A 238 -7.16 4.77 6.55
C GLU A 238 -8.14 5.55 5.67
N CYS A 239 -8.26 6.85 5.94
CA CYS A 239 -8.99 7.83 5.12
C CYS A 239 -10.49 7.54 4.95
N LEU A 240 -11.13 6.89 5.92
CA LEU A 240 -12.52 6.44 5.79
C LEU A 240 -13.53 7.50 6.23
N TYR A 241 -14.50 7.82 5.36
CA TYR A 241 -15.56 8.79 5.67
C TYR A 241 -16.84 8.17 6.24
N ASN A 242 -16.97 6.83 6.16
CA ASN A 242 -18.16 6.11 6.61
C ASN A 242 -17.79 5.13 7.74
N TYR A 243 -18.11 5.50 8.99
CA TYR A 243 -17.83 4.68 10.16
C TYR A 243 -18.61 3.35 10.15
N GLU A 244 -19.77 3.27 9.50
CA GLU A 244 -20.55 2.03 9.43
C GLU A 244 -19.79 0.93 8.67
N VAL A 245 -18.98 1.33 7.68
CA VAL A 245 -18.09 0.40 6.95
C VAL A 245 -17.03 -0.16 7.89
N VAL A 246 -16.41 0.70 8.72
CA VAL A 246 -15.42 0.29 9.74
C VAL A 246 -16.04 -0.71 10.70
N VAL A 247 -17.17 -0.36 11.29
CA VAL A 247 -17.83 -1.18 12.32
C VAL A 247 -18.30 -2.51 11.73
N ALA A 248 -18.86 -2.52 10.52
CA ALA A 248 -19.29 -3.74 9.84
C ALA A 248 -18.10 -4.66 9.51
N ALA A 249 -17.00 -4.09 9.04
CA ALA A 249 -15.78 -4.85 8.76
C ALA A 249 -15.18 -5.45 10.05
N LEU A 250 -15.05 -4.66 11.12
CA LEU A 250 -14.55 -5.14 12.41
C LEU A 250 -15.43 -6.22 13.03
N ALA A 251 -16.75 -6.19 12.80
CA ALA A 251 -17.69 -7.15 13.37
C ALA A 251 -17.50 -8.60 12.88
N VAL A 252 -16.81 -8.79 11.75
CA VAL A 252 -16.54 -10.13 11.18
C VAL A 252 -15.09 -10.57 11.34
N MET A 253 -14.29 -9.83 12.12
CA MET A 253 -12.86 -10.03 12.31
C MET A 253 -12.56 -10.53 13.73
N ASP A 254 -12.93 -11.77 14.04
CA ASP A 254 -12.79 -12.34 15.38
C ASP A 254 -11.34 -12.58 15.81
N GLN A 255 -10.41 -12.84 14.88
CA GLN A 255 -9.00 -13.13 15.17
C GLN A 255 -8.10 -11.89 15.30
N VAL A 256 -8.62 -10.69 15.03
CA VAL A 256 -7.79 -9.48 14.99
C VAL A 256 -7.29 -9.10 16.37
N ALA A 257 -5.97 -8.95 16.47
CA ALA A 257 -5.25 -8.56 17.67
C ALA A 257 -4.89 -7.07 17.68
N GLU A 258 -4.74 -6.44 16.51
CA GLU A 258 -4.38 -5.03 16.39
C GLU A 258 -5.25 -4.32 15.35
N VAL A 259 -5.85 -3.20 15.78
CA VAL A 259 -6.67 -2.33 14.94
C VAL A 259 -6.05 -0.95 14.92
N ILE A 260 -5.80 -0.42 13.73
CA ILE A 260 -5.23 0.91 13.49
C ILE A 260 -6.20 1.69 12.61
N LEU A 261 -6.81 2.74 13.14
CA LEU A 261 -7.79 3.57 12.43
C LEU A 261 -7.20 4.97 12.26
N ARG A 262 -6.80 5.31 11.03
CA ARG A 262 -6.09 6.54 10.70
C ARG A 262 -6.92 7.44 9.79
N PHE A 263 -6.96 8.75 10.03
CA PHE A 263 -7.71 9.68 9.17
C PHE A 263 -9.17 9.23 8.92
N VAL A 264 -9.79 8.61 9.93
CA VAL A 264 -11.20 8.22 9.85
C VAL A 264 -12.03 9.41 10.30
N HIS A 265 -13.00 9.81 9.49
CA HIS A 265 -13.82 10.98 9.76
C HIS A 265 -14.95 10.62 10.74
N TRP A 266 -14.65 10.66 12.04
CA TRP A 266 -15.57 10.33 13.12
C TRP A 266 -16.47 11.51 13.51
N LYS A 267 -17.76 11.26 13.72
CA LYS A 267 -18.53 12.07 14.67
C LYS A 267 -18.23 11.60 16.09
N PRO A 268 -18.35 12.47 17.12
CA PRO A 268 -18.17 12.05 18.51
C PRO A 268 -19.09 10.87 18.90
N SER A 269 -20.30 10.82 18.36
CA SER A 269 -21.25 9.72 18.55
C SER A 269 -20.75 8.38 17.98
N ASP A 270 -20.04 8.40 16.86
CA ASP A 270 -19.60 7.20 16.16
C ASP A 270 -18.48 6.51 16.95
N LEU A 271 -17.56 7.32 17.48
CA LEU A 271 -16.48 6.85 18.34
C LEU A 271 -17.01 6.34 19.69
N ALA A 272 -18.00 7.04 20.27
CA ALA A 272 -18.67 6.59 21.49
C ALA A 272 -19.38 5.24 21.29
N GLN A 273 -20.05 5.06 20.15
CA GLN A 273 -20.69 3.79 19.78
C GLN A 273 -19.67 2.66 19.58
N LEU A 274 -18.53 2.95 18.94
CA LEU A 274 -17.46 1.97 18.80
C LEU A 274 -16.95 1.50 20.18
N PHE A 275 -16.64 2.44 21.07
CA PHE A 275 -16.19 2.12 22.42
C PHE A 275 -17.25 1.35 23.22
N ALA A 276 -18.49 1.82 23.22
CA ALA A 276 -19.60 1.13 23.88
C ALA A 276 -19.80 -0.28 23.35
N ARG A 277 -19.62 -0.52 22.04
CA ARG A 277 -19.71 -1.86 21.45
C ARG A 277 -18.56 -2.76 21.90
N ILE A 278 -17.33 -2.25 21.93
CA ILE A 278 -16.18 -3.00 22.48
C ILE A 278 -16.41 -3.35 23.96
N THR A 279 -16.99 -2.44 24.74
CA THR A 279 -17.31 -2.67 26.16
C THR A 279 -18.41 -3.72 26.35
N SER A 280 -19.51 -3.59 25.60
CA SER A 280 -20.77 -4.33 25.88
C SER A 280 -20.90 -5.66 25.17
N ASP A 281 -20.14 -5.90 24.09
CA ASP A 281 -20.17 -7.13 23.31
C ASP A 281 -18.82 -7.86 23.37
N PRO A 282 -18.68 -8.90 24.22
CA PRO A 282 -17.45 -9.69 24.31
C PRO A 282 -17.09 -10.45 23.03
N SER A 283 -18.06 -10.66 22.13
CA SER A 283 -17.84 -11.31 20.84
C SER A 283 -17.31 -10.34 19.79
N PHE A 284 -17.42 -9.03 20.02
CA PHE A 284 -16.88 -8.00 19.15
C PHE A 284 -15.38 -7.83 19.44
N LEU A 285 -14.54 -8.18 18.47
CA LEU A 285 -13.07 -8.15 18.57
C LEU A 285 -12.56 -8.84 19.86
N PRO A 286 -12.81 -10.16 20.03
CA PRO A 286 -12.47 -10.87 21.26
C PRO A 286 -10.96 -10.99 21.46
N ASN A 287 -10.16 -10.90 20.40
CA ASN A 287 -8.70 -11.03 20.48
C ASN A 287 -7.95 -9.68 20.49
N LEU A 288 -8.66 -8.55 20.56
CA LEU A 288 -8.06 -7.22 20.48
C LEU A 288 -7.09 -6.97 21.64
N ARG A 289 -5.83 -6.69 21.29
CA ARG A 289 -4.74 -6.32 22.20
C ARG A 289 -4.25 -4.90 22.01
N ALA A 290 -4.35 -4.38 20.80
CA ALA A 290 -3.89 -3.04 20.46
C ALA A 290 -4.96 -2.29 19.68
N LEU A 291 -5.35 -1.11 20.19
CA LEU A 291 -6.24 -0.18 19.49
C LEU A 291 -5.50 1.15 19.30
N ARG A 292 -5.24 1.51 18.05
CA ARG A 292 -4.57 2.76 17.69
C ARG A 292 -5.49 3.64 16.88
N LEU A 293 -5.63 4.88 17.31
CA LEU A 293 -6.39 5.94 16.68
C LEU A 293 -5.46 7.11 16.33
N PRO A 294 -4.47 6.91 15.44
CA PRO A 294 -3.59 7.98 15.03
C PRO A 294 -4.39 9.02 14.22
N GLN A 295 -4.23 10.29 14.57
CA GLN A 295 -4.81 11.44 13.87
C GLN A 295 -6.34 11.42 13.92
N CYS A 296 -6.87 11.33 15.14
CA CYS A 296 -8.29 11.42 15.44
C CYS A 296 -8.71 12.89 15.50
N GLU A 297 -9.36 13.37 14.44
CA GLU A 297 -9.80 14.78 14.31
C GLU A 297 -11.10 15.09 15.07
N THR A 298 -11.69 14.11 15.77
CA THR A 298 -12.97 14.27 16.50
C THR A 298 -12.80 14.47 18.02
N VAL A 299 -13.84 14.98 18.68
CA VAL A 299 -13.86 15.09 20.13
C VAL A 299 -13.98 13.68 20.70
N VAL A 300 -12.99 13.26 21.48
CA VAL A 300 -12.94 11.91 22.03
C VAL A 300 -13.88 11.81 23.23
N PRO A 301 -14.83 10.86 23.22
CA PRO A 301 -15.72 10.63 24.35
C PRO A 301 -14.93 9.95 25.49
N TYR A 302 -14.32 10.76 26.34
CA TYR A 302 -13.36 10.31 27.36
C TYR A 302 -13.96 9.28 28.32
N ALA A 303 -15.18 9.50 28.80
CA ALA A 303 -15.83 8.60 29.75
C ALA A 303 -16.00 7.18 29.17
N GLU A 304 -16.51 7.10 27.95
CA GLU A 304 -16.71 5.86 27.20
C GLU A 304 -15.38 5.18 26.86
N MET A 305 -14.35 5.96 26.51
CA MET A 305 -13.00 5.45 26.30
C MET A 305 -12.44 4.82 27.58
N THR A 306 -12.46 5.52 28.71
CA THR A 306 -11.95 5.01 30.00
C THR A 306 -12.71 3.75 30.44
N GLU A 307 -14.03 3.74 30.26
CA GLU A 307 -14.88 2.57 30.57
C GLU A 307 -14.52 1.37 29.68
N MET A 308 -14.32 1.59 28.38
CA MET A 308 -13.89 0.57 27.43
C MET A 308 -12.52 -0.01 27.78
N LEU A 309 -11.54 0.83 28.13
CA LEU A 309 -10.23 0.36 28.57
C LEU A 309 -10.30 -0.41 29.89
N ALA A 310 -11.04 0.10 30.89
CA ALA A 310 -11.20 -0.55 32.19
C ALA A 310 -11.93 -1.90 32.11
N SER A 311 -13.00 -1.98 31.31
CA SER A 311 -13.77 -3.21 31.14
C SER A 311 -12.92 -4.32 30.53
N ARG A 312 -12.13 -4.02 29.49
CA ARG A 312 -11.24 -5.00 28.84
C ARG A 312 -10.01 -5.33 29.69
N ARG A 313 -9.50 -4.39 30.48
CA ARG A 313 -8.31 -4.63 31.31
C ARG A 313 -8.59 -5.50 32.52
N PHE A 314 -9.71 -5.24 33.21
CA PHE A 314 -10.06 -5.90 34.46
C PHE A 314 -11.11 -7.00 34.30
N ASP A 315 -11.39 -7.43 33.07
CA ASP A 315 -12.23 -8.61 32.83
C ASP A 315 -11.59 -9.84 33.48
N ARG A 316 -12.18 -10.28 34.59
CA ARG A 316 -11.73 -11.43 35.39
C ARG A 316 -11.78 -12.73 34.62
N GLU A 317 -12.58 -12.81 33.55
CA GLU A 317 -12.66 -13.98 32.70
C GLU A 317 -11.51 -14.05 31.68
N ASN A 318 -10.67 -13.03 31.61
CA ASN A 318 -9.41 -12.99 30.87
C ASN A 318 -9.57 -13.21 29.35
N LYS A 319 -10.75 -12.89 28.80
CA LYS A 319 -11.10 -13.24 27.41
C LYS A 319 -10.55 -12.26 26.39
N SER A 320 -10.33 -11.00 26.77
CA SER A 320 -9.84 -9.98 25.84
C SER A 320 -9.20 -8.81 26.58
N ARG A 321 -7.87 -8.74 26.58
CA ARG A 321 -7.11 -7.69 27.26
C ARG A 321 -6.48 -6.76 26.24
N ILE A 322 -6.79 -5.47 26.36
CA ILE A 322 -6.09 -4.41 25.63
C ILE A 322 -4.80 -4.09 26.39
N ASP A 323 -3.67 -4.32 25.74
CA ASP A 323 -2.33 -4.04 26.25
C ASP A 323 -1.84 -2.65 25.81
N LEU A 324 -2.25 -2.21 24.61
CA LEU A 324 -1.81 -0.97 23.99
C LEU A 324 -3.01 -0.13 23.53
N PHE A 325 -3.04 1.13 23.95
CA PHE A 325 -3.94 2.14 23.41
C PHE A 325 -3.15 3.35 22.94
N GLU A 326 -3.34 3.75 21.70
CA GLU A 326 -2.72 4.93 21.11
C GLU A 326 -3.80 5.87 20.58
N LEU A 327 -3.69 7.15 20.91
CA LEU A 327 -4.59 8.20 20.48
C LEU A 327 -3.76 9.43 20.12
N ALA A 328 -3.87 9.92 18.89
CA ALA A 328 -3.26 11.20 18.53
C ALA A 328 -4.35 12.24 18.21
N CYS A 329 -4.32 13.37 18.90
CA CYS A 329 -5.33 14.43 18.85
C CYS A 329 -4.69 15.81 18.66
N ASP A 330 -5.48 16.75 18.13
CA ASP A 330 -5.07 18.15 17.96
C ASP A 330 -4.88 18.87 19.31
N SER A 331 -3.93 19.82 19.34
CA SER A 331 -3.42 20.47 20.55
C SER A 331 -4.51 21.03 21.48
N GLY A 332 -5.52 21.70 20.92
CA GLY A 332 -6.54 22.39 21.69
C GLY A 332 -7.48 21.44 22.47
N ARG A 333 -7.45 20.14 22.18
CA ARG A 333 -8.26 19.11 22.84
C ARG A 333 -7.48 18.30 23.86
N ILE A 334 -6.16 18.40 23.86
CA ILE A 334 -5.29 17.66 24.78
C ILE A 334 -5.28 18.29 26.16
N ASP A 335 -5.46 19.61 26.27
CA ASP A 335 -5.58 20.28 27.57
C ASP A 335 -6.82 19.82 28.35
N GLU A 336 -7.94 19.55 27.66
CA GLU A 336 -9.13 18.94 28.27
C GLU A 336 -8.83 17.51 28.74
N LEU A 337 -8.13 16.71 27.93
CA LEU A 337 -7.76 15.34 28.27
C LEU A 337 -6.78 15.27 29.44
N HIS A 338 -5.76 16.13 29.48
CA HIS A 338 -4.77 16.19 30.56
C HIS A 338 -5.37 16.59 31.90
N ASN A 339 -6.35 17.49 31.89
CA ASN A 339 -7.10 17.86 33.09
C ASN A 339 -8.07 16.75 33.54
N THR A 340 -8.33 15.76 32.67
CA THR A 340 -9.24 14.65 32.92
C THR A 340 -8.52 13.33 33.16
N VAL A 341 -7.17 13.26 33.10
CA VAL A 341 -6.41 12.06 33.52
C VAL A 341 -6.74 11.78 34.97
N ASP A 342 -7.69 10.87 35.15
CA ASP A 342 -8.29 10.54 36.42
C ASP A 342 -7.58 9.33 37.03
N GLU A 343 -7.89 9.03 38.28
CA GLU A 343 -7.37 7.87 39.01
C GLU A 343 -7.53 6.56 38.22
N LYS A 344 -8.53 6.49 37.32
CA LYS A 344 -8.76 5.33 36.45
C LYS A 344 -7.67 5.16 35.39
N PHE A 345 -7.26 6.23 34.71
CA PHE A 345 -6.15 6.15 33.76
C PHE A 345 -4.84 5.75 34.43
N GLN A 346 -4.56 6.32 35.60
CA GLN A 346 -3.38 5.94 36.37
C GLN A 346 -3.42 4.47 36.78
N ALA A 347 -4.57 3.99 37.27
CA ALA A 347 -4.76 2.58 37.62
C ALA A 347 -4.56 1.63 36.44
N LEU A 348 -4.97 2.02 35.22
CA LEU A 348 -4.72 1.24 34.00
C LEU A 348 -3.23 1.14 33.67
N MET A 349 -2.50 2.27 33.75
CA MET A 349 -1.05 2.29 33.50
C MET A 349 -0.27 1.52 34.58
N ASP A 350 -0.67 1.64 35.84
CA ASP A 350 -0.04 0.93 36.96
C ASP A 350 -0.22 -0.60 36.85
N ASP A 351 -1.32 -1.05 36.25
CA ASP A 351 -1.53 -2.46 35.92
C ASP A 351 -0.69 -2.93 34.71
N GLY A 352 0.06 -2.02 34.07
CA GLY A 352 0.96 -2.29 32.95
C GLY A 352 0.30 -2.17 31.58
N MET A 353 -0.70 -1.30 31.42
CA MET A 353 -1.26 -0.92 30.12
C MET A 353 -0.42 0.20 29.50
N GLU A 354 -0.03 0.05 28.23
CA GLU A 354 0.65 1.10 27.48
C GLU A 354 -0.39 2.06 26.89
N ILE A 355 -0.35 3.32 27.34
CA ILE A 355 -1.24 4.39 26.88
C ILE A 355 -0.40 5.50 26.27
N HIS A 356 -0.58 5.73 24.97
CA HIS A 356 0.08 6.80 24.23
C HIS A 356 -0.94 7.85 23.81
N ILE A 357 -0.91 9.01 24.47
CA ILE A 357 -1.65 10.19 24.03
C ILE A 357 -0.65 11.12 23.35
N ILE A 358 -0.77 11.25 22.03
CA ILE A 358 0.18 11.99 21.19
C ILE A 358 -0.44 13.31 20.76
N GLN A 359 0.24 14.41 21.07
CA GLN A 359 -0.13 15.72 20.53
C GLN A 359 0.35 15.85 19.10
N THR A 360 -0.61 16.00 18.17
CA THR A 360 -0.27 16.44 16.81
C THR A 360 0.07 17.93 16.86
N PRO A 361 1.25 18.35 16.34
CA PRO A 361 1.54 19.78 16.21
C PRO A 361 0.45 20.43 15.36
N ASP A 362 -0.07 21.57 15.81
CA ASP A 362 -1.10 22.33 15.11
C ASP A 362 -0.75 22.51 13.63
N GLY A 363 -1.55 21.88 12.78
CA GLY A 363 -1.47 22.02 11.33
C GLY A 363 -0.42 21.12 10.70
N LEU A 364 -0.89 19.98 10.19
CA LEU A 364 -0.25 19.37 9.04
C LEU A 364 -0.42 20.34 7.86
N VAL A 365 0.63 21.12 7.56
CA VAL A 365 0.86 21.60 6.20
C VAL A 365 0.99 20.35 5.35
N LEU A 366 -0.05 20.07 4.55
CA LEU A 366 0.06 19.19 3.39
C LEU A 366 1.26 19.67 2.57
N LYS A 367 2.24 18.80 2.39
CA LYS A 367 3.13 18.87 1.22
C LYS A 367 2.80 17.71 0.30
#